data_AF-G0QKK0-F1
#
_entry.id   AF-G0QKK0-F1
#
_cell.length_a   1.000
_cell.length_b   1.000
_cell.length_c   1.000
_cell.angle_alpha   90.00
_cell.angle_beta   90.00
_cell.angle_gamma   90.00
#
_symmetry.space_group_name_H-M   'P 1'
#
loop_
_entity.id
_entity.type
_entity.pdbx_description
1 polymer ?
#
loop_
_entity_poly.entity_id
_entity_poly.type
_entity_poly.pdbx_seq_one_letter_code
_entity_poly.pdbx_strand_id
1 'polypeptide(L)'
;MSQIDPILGFDPWFLYPPKNIYEIKHTDHYIKHGEKKKASRKIYQKVEYDEYENDGIQNLKAEMDKQNIQLPKEYNFYIIFFQKFQVIFFVFFVQKKNNSWRRSDYLKMCYCGRFDIKKDLKAALDFIEWKQNINMHTLDEKSLQLLKSGMIYLLGRDNQYRPIIYLDCTKINMKSDGEETIMRSLCVFLDMIRKYMFLDYYVENWIMVIDTGGLGVFGLPMKGLKLIVGGMQINYCATMDKMYILNPSFGLSSTWSVIKGFIDPESLEKMSVLKKKEYNLMQQRIPARYIEKKYGGEHEDITQYWPPVNVYCKENEKHLLINYVEIVKEIQDK
;
A
#
# COMPACT_ATOMS: atom_id res chain seq x y z
N MET A 1 10.77 19.31 -15.80
CA MET A 1 10.27 18.39 -16.85
C MET A 1 9.41 17.35 -16.16
N SER A 2 8.12 17.30 -16.50
CA SER A 2 7.19 16.24 -16.09
C SER A 2 7.69 14.91 -16.66
N GLN A 3 8.03 13.94 -15.83
CA GLN A 3 8.41 12.60 -16.27
C GLN A 3 7.21 11.68 -16.09
N ILE A 4 6.55 11.34 -17.20
CA ILE A 4 5.48 10.34 -17.20
C ILE A 4 6.04 9.03 -16.64
N ASP A 5 5.37 8.46 -15.64
CA ASP A 5 5.74 7.13 -15.15
C ASP A 5 5.41 6.08 -16.23
N PRO A 6 6.37 5.24 -16.63
CA PRO A 6 6.17 4.31 -17.74
C PRO A 6 5.19 3.17 -17.44
N ILE A 7 4.96 2.84 -16.16
CA ILE A 7 3.98 1.83 -15.74
C ILE A 7 2.60 2.48 -15.64
N LEU A 8 2.52 3.69 -15.11
CA LEU A 8 1.23 4.34 -14.82
C LEU A 8 0.64 5.10 -16.01
N GLY A 9 1.48 5.57 -16.92
CA GLY A 9 1.07 6.34 -18.11
C GLY A 9 0.66 7.79 -17.85
N PHE A 10 0.99 8.36 -16.68
CA PHE A 10 0.76 9.78 -16.36
C PHE A 10 1.90 10.37 -15.51
N ASP A 11 1.96 11.70 -15.34
CA ASP A 11 2.90 12.36 -14.41
C ASP A 11 2.29 12.42 -12.99
N PRO A 12 2.84 11.68 -12.01
CA PRO A 12 2.31 11.59 -10.65
C PRO A 12 2.79 12.73 -9.74
N TRP A 13 3.27 13.86 -10.28
CA TRP A 13 3.88 14.93 -9.48
C TRP A 13 3.03 15.42 -8.29
N PHE A 14 1.70 15.42 -8.41
CA PHE A 14 0.80 15.88 -7.34
C PHE A 14 0.65 14.87 -6.20
N LEU A 15 1.15 13.65 -6.37
CA LEU A 15 1.14 12.61 -5.34
C LEU A 15 2.28 12.77 -4.33
N TYR A 16 3.33 13.55 -4.63
CA TYR A 16 4.42 13.75 -3.69
C TYR A 16 3.93 14.40 -2.37
N PRO A 17 4.51 14.02 -1.21
CA PRO A 17 4.14 14.66 0.04
C PRO A 17 4.51 16.14 0.05
N PRO A 18 3.73 16.98 0.74
CA PRO A 18 4.08 18.39 0.92
C PRO A 18 5.27 18.54 1.89
N LYS A 19 6.05 19.62 1.76
CA LYS A 19 7.26 19.86 2.57
C LYS A 19 6.98 20.02 4.07
N ASN A 20 5.80 20.48 4.46
CA ASN A 20 5.41 20.57 5.87
C ASN A 20 5.29 19.19 6.56
N ILE A 21 5.35 18.09 5.81
CA ILE A 21 5.44 16.75 6.40
C ILE A 21 6.66 16.59 7.33
N TYR A 22 7.75 17.34 7.09
CA TYR A 22 8.95 17.33 7.93
C TYR A 22 8.72 17.87 9.35
N GLU A 23 7.59 18.52 9.61
CA GLU A 23 7.19 18.99 10.94
C GLU A 23 6.68 17.85 11.83
N ILE A 24 6.34 16.69 11.25
CA ILE A 24 5.87 15.53 12.01
C ILE A 24 6.99 15.01 12.92
N LYS A 25 6.65 14.89 14.21
CA LYS A 25 7.44 14.18 15.21
C LYS A 25 6.59 13.06 15.79
N HIS A 26 7.01 11.83 15.54
CA HIS A 26 6.32 10.66 16.05
C HIS A 26 6.74 10.40 17.49
N THR A 27 5.77 10.21 18.39
CA THR A 27 6.04 9.73 19.75
C THR A 27 6.53 8.28 19.71
N ASP A 28 7.32 7.85 20.69
CA ASP A 28 7.78 6.46 20.79
C ASP A 28 6.61 5.46 20.73
N HIS A 29 5.52 5.72 21.47
CA HIS A 29 4.30 4.91 21.46
C HIS A 29 3.68 4.79 20.05
N TYR A 30 3.71 5.86 19.26
CA TYR A 30 3.22 5.83 17.87
C TYR A 30 4.15 5.01 16.98
N ILE A 31 5.47 5.16 17.12
CA ILE A 31 6.47 4.38 16.37
C ILE A 31 6.26 2.90 16.66
N LYS A 32 6.20 2.54 17.94
CA LYS A 32 6.01 1.18 18.43
C LYS A 32 5.38 1.19 19.83
N HIS A 33 4.43 0.31 20.07
CA HIS A 33 3.90 0.02 21.41
C HIS A 33 3.60 -1.47 21.55
N GLY A 34 3.52 -1.93 22.80
CA GLY A 34 3.46 -3.36 23.12
C GLY A 34 4.84 -4.02 23.06
N GLU A 35 4.89 -5.31 23.38
CA GLU A 35 6.14 -6.04 23.60
C GLU A 35 6.25 -7.29 22.73
N LYS A 36 7.46 -7.56 22.25
CA LYS A 36 7.83 -8.79 21.52
C LYS A 36 6.84 -9.09 20.38
N LYS A 37 6.32 -10.32 20.31
CA LYS A 37 5.37 -10.77 19.28
C LYS A 37 4.03 -10.02 19.26
N LYS A 38 3.70 -9.33 20.35
CA LYS A 38 2.46 -8.55 20.51
C LYS A 38 2.68 -7.06 20.26
N ALA A 39 3.90 -6.63 19.92
CA ALA A 39 4.15 -5.26 19.57
C ALA A 39 3.42 -4.89 18.26
N SER A 40 2.91 -3.66 18.20
CA SER A 40 2.48 -3.01 16.97
C SER A 40 3.47 -1.92 16.63
N ARG A 41 3.99 -1.94 15.39
CA ARG A 41 4.92 -0.95 14.85
C ARG A 41 4.30 -0.27 13.64
N LYS A 42 4.49 1.05 13.54
CA LYS A 42 4.00 1.85 12.41
C LYS A 42 5.12 2.43 11.55
N ILE A 43 6.23 2.80 12.18
CA ILE A 43 7.40 3.38 11.53
C ILE A 43 8.54 2.37 11.56
N TYR A 44 9.12 2.10 10.39
CA TYR A 44 10.23 1.16 10.25
C TYR A 44 11.52 1.86 9.81
N GLN A 45 11.43 2.99 9.12
CA GLN A 45 12.61 3.67 8.58
C GLN A 45 13.10 4.76 9.53
N LYS A 46 14.42 4.95 9.57
CA LYS A 46 15.13 5.98 10.35
C LYS A 46 14.77 5.98 11.85
N VAL A 47 14.52 4.82 12.42
CA VAL A 47 14.27 4.60 13.86
C VAL A 47 15.12 3.45 14.37
N GLU A 48 15.39 3.43 15.67
CA GLU A 48 16.06 2.30 16.31
C GLU A 48 15.10 1.12 16.54
N TYR A 49 15.67 -0.07 16.50
CA TYR A 49 14.99 -1.32 16.79
C TYR A 49 15.49 -1.86 18.12
N ASP A 50 14.60 -2.42 18.93
CA ASP A 50 15.00 -3.04 20.20
C ASP A 50 15.74 -4.36 19.98
N GLU A 51 16.28 -4.92 21.06
CA GLU A 51 17.03 -6.17 21.05
C GLU A 51 16.22 -7.31 20.40
N TYR A 52 14.94 -7.44 20.76
CA TYR A 52 14.06 -8.48 20.24
C TYR A 52 13.88 -8.40 18.71
N GLU A 53 13.70 -7.18 18.19
CA GLU A 53 13.60 -6.94 16.75
C GLU A 53 14.91 -7.22 16.02
N ASN A 54 16.04 -6.83 16.62
CA ASN A 54 17.36 -7.09 16.05
C ASN A 54 17.68 -8.59 16.00
N ASP A 55 17.36 -9.33 17.06
CA ASP A 55 17.49 -10.79 17.10
C ASP A 55 16.63 -11.45 16.02
N GLY A 56 15.38 -11.01 15.85
CA GLY A 56 14.50 -11.49 14.78
C GLY A 56 15.11 -11.31 13.39
N ILE A 57 15.64 -10.11 13.10
CA ILE A 57 16.31 -9.81 11.83
C ILE A 57 17.54 -10.71 11.63
N GLN A 58 18.38 -10.87 12.67
CA GLN A 58 19.58 -11.71 12.58
C GLN A 58 19.23 -13.18 12.34
N ASN A 59 18.24 -13.71 13.06
CA ASN A 59 17.77 -15.08 12.90
C ASN A 59 17.22 -15.34 11.50
N LEU A 60 16.39 -14.42 10.97
CA LEU A 60 15.85 -14.54 9.61
C LEU A 60 16.97 -14.51 8.56
N LYS A 61 17.92 -13.59 8.68
CA LYS A 61 19.09 -13.52 7.79
C LYS A 61 19.88 -14.83 7.80
N ALA A 62 20.23 -15.33 8.98
CA ALA A 62 20.98 -16.57 9.13
C ALA A 62 20.26 -17.77 8.51
N GLU A 63 18.94 -17.86 8.67
CA GLU A 63 18.15 -18.95 8.07
C GLU A 63 18.05 -18.80 6.55
N MET A 64 17.92 -17.56 6.03
CA MET A 64 17.95 -17.31 4.58
C MET A 64 19.30 -17.68 3.96
N ASP A 65 20.40 -17.31 4.63
CA ASP A 65 21.77 -17.61 4.19
C ASP A 65 22.03 -19.13 4.19
N LYS A 66 21.60 -19.83 5.25
CA LYS A 66 21.69 -21.29 5.35
C LYS A 66 20.96 -22.01 4.20
N GLN A 67 19.86 -21.44 3.72
CA GLN A 67 19.10 -21.98 2.59
C GLN A 67 19.56 -21.42 1.23
N ASN A 68 20.62 -20.62 1.20
CA ASN A 68 21.15 -19.97 -0.01
C ASN A 68 20.09 -19.16 -0.78
N ILE A 69 19.17 -18.52 -0.06
CA ILE A 69 18.10 -17.73 -0.68
C ILE A 69 18.68 -16.46 -1.29
N GLN A 70 18.51 -16.30 -2.60
CA GLN A 70 18.95 -15.11 -3.31
C GLN A 70 17.86 -14.06 -3.35
N LEU A 71 18.20 -12.84 -2.96
CA LEU A 71 17.30 -11.69 -3.10
C LEU A 71 17.16 -11.29 -4.57
N PRO A 72 15.97 -10.80 -4.98
CA PRO A 72 15.75 -10.34 -6.34
C PRO A 72 16.67 -9.17 -6.68
N LYS A 73 17.12 -9.13 -7.94
CA LYS A 73 17.83 -7.99 -8.49
C LYS A 73 16.85 -6.83 -8.65
N GLU A 74 17.13 -5.67 -8.06
CA GLU A 74 16.33 -4.46 -8.31
C GLU A 74 16.67 -3.91 -9.70
N TYR A 75 15.66 -3.71 -10.55
CA TYR A 75 15.79 -3.09 -11.86
C TYR A 75 15.08 -1.74 -11.86
N ASN A 76 15.81 -0.68 -12.24
CA ASN A 76 15.18 0.59 -12.61
C ASN A 76 14.83 0.55 -14.10
N PHE A 77 13.60 0.92 -14.42
CA PHE A 77 13.14 1.13 -15.78
C PHE A 77 13.49 2.55 -16.22
N TYR A 78 14.39 2.68 -17.20
CA TYR A 78 14.65 3.96 -17.87
C TYR A 78 14.20 3.87 -19.32
N ILE A 79 13.36 4.81 -19.76
CA ILE A 79 13.08 5.04 -21.18
C ILE A 79 13.97 6.20 -21.63
N ILE A 80 14.86 5.93 -22.59
CA ILE A 80 15.68 6.96 -23.23
C ILE A 80 14.96 7.39 -24.51
N PHE A 81 14.57 8.66 -24.60
CA PHE A 81 14.02 9.24 -25.82
C PHE A 81 15.15 9.58 -26.80
N PHE A 82 15.26 8.85 -27.90
CA PHE A 82 16.05 9.28 -29.05
C PHE A 82 15.16 10.05 -30.03
N GLN A 83 15.23 11.38 -30.01
CA GLN A 83 14.74 12.19 -31.11
C GLN A 83 15.73 12.08 -32.29
N LYS A 84 15.48 11.13 -33.20
CA LYS A 84 15.58 11.33 -34.66
C LYS A 84 15.31 10.00 -35.38
N PHE A 85 14.20 10.01 -36.12
CA PHE A 85 13.73 9.02 -37.10
C PHE A 85 13.36 7.61 -36.57
N GLN A 86 12.05 7.32 -36.66
CA GLN A 86 11.33 6.10 -36.22
C GLN A 86 11.31 5.87 -34.70
N VAL A 87 10.12 6.02 -34.12
CA VAL A 87 9.87 5.85 -32.68
C VAL A 87 10.03 4.38 -32.32
N ILE A 88 11.23 4.00 -31.85
CA ILE A 88 11.46 2.73 -31.17
C ILE A 88 11.60 3.06 -29.69
N PHE A 89 10.61 2.65 -28.88
CA PHE A 89 10.71 2.70 -27.43
C PHE A 89 11.67 1.60 -26.97
N PHE A 90 12.88 1.97 -26.56
CA PHE A 90 13.77 1.05 -25.84
C PHE A 90 13.56 1.24 -24.33
N VAL A 91 13.06 0.19 -23.69
CA VAL A 91 13.08 0.05 -22.24
C VAL A 91 14.47 -0.47 -21.86
N PHE A 92 15.30 0.38 -21.24
CA PHE A 92 16.57 -0.06 -20.67
C PHE A 92 16.36 -0.45 -19.21
N PHE A 93 16.78 -1.67 -18.88
CA PHE A 93 16.88 -2.16 -17.51
C PHE A 93 18.23 -1.74 -16.94
N VAL A 94 18.25 -0.78 -16.01
CA VAL A 94 19.46 -0.50 -15.22
C VAL A 94 19.37 -1.33 -13.95
N GLN A 95 20.24 -2.33 -13.85
CA GLN A 95 20.38 -3.12 -12.63
C GLN A 95 20.95 -2.22 -11.51
N LYS A 96 20.24 -2.12 -10.38
CA LYS A 96 20.77 -1.43 -9.20
C LYS A 96 21.92 -2.25 -8.62
N LYS A 97 22.98 -1.57 -8.18
CA LYS A 97 24.24 -2.21 -7.75
C LYS A 97 24.12 -2.94 -6.39
N ASN A 98 23.06 -2.70 -5.62
CA ASN A 98 22.91 -3.25 -4.27
C ASN A 98 21.65 -4.13 -4.21
N ASN A 99 21.83 -5.46 -4.34
CA ASN A 99 20.79 -6.48 -4.21
C ASN A 99 20.55 -6.81 -2.73
N SER A 100 20.25 -5.81 -1.91
CA SER A 100 20.03 -6.05 -0.49
C SER A 100 18.73 -5.41 -0.03
N TRP A 101 17.91 -6.23 0.61
CA TRP A 101 16.82 -5.75 1.45
C TRP A 101 17.36 -4.79 2.50
N ARG A 102 16.59 -3.73 2.78
CA ARG A 102 16.86 -2.88 3.93
C ARG A 102 16.59 -3.66 5.21
N ARG A 103 17.17 -3.23 6.33
CA ARG A 103 16.86 -3.82 7.65
C ARG A 103 15.36 -3.85 7.95
N SER A 104 14.63 -2.83 7.51
CA SER A 104 13.17 -2.75 7.62
C SER A 104 12.44 -3.87 6.88
N ASP A 105 12.96 -4.35 5.76
CA ASP A 105 12.27 -5.36 4.95
C ASP A 105 12.33 -6.72 5.66
N TYR A 106 13.49 -7.09 6.19
CA TYR A 106 13.62 -8.24 7.09
C TYR A 106 12.71 -8.12 8.30
N LEU A 107 12.69 -6.94 8.95
CA LEU A 107 11.86 -6.73 10.13
C LEU A 107 10.36 -6.87 9.81
N LYS A 108 9.90 -6.35 8.67
CA LYS A 108 8.52 -6.52 8.22
C LYS A 108 8.17 -7.99 8.10
N MET A 109 9.03 -8.81 7.47
CA MET A 109 8.79 -10.26 7.38
C MET A 109 8.71 -10.93 8.75
N CYS A 110 9.55 -10.52 9.72
CA CYS A 110 9.46 -10.98 11.11
C CYS A 110 8.12 -10.61 11.77
N TYR A 111 7.60 -9.40 11.51
CA TYR A 111 6.26 -9.02 11.98
C TYR A 111 5.16 -9.84 11.32
N CYS A 112 5.24 -10.10 10.01
CA CYS A 112 4.22 -10.92 9.33
C CYS A 112 4.21 -12.37 9.87
N GLY A 113 5.39 -12.97 10.09
CA GLY A 113 5.51 -14.31 10.65
C GLY A 113 5.41 -14.40 12.18
N ARG A 114 5.28 -13.25 12.86
CA ARG A 114 5.20 -13.13 14.33
C ARG A 114 6.44 -13.70 15.04
N PHE A 115 7.61 -13.41 14.48
CA PHE A 115 8.92 -13.82 15.00
C PHE A 115 8.98 -15.34 15.23
N ASP A 116 8.33 -16.09 14.34
CA ASP A 116 8.41 -17.53 14.24
C ASP A 116 9.21 -17.83 13.00
N ILE A 117 10.44 -18.31 13.17
CA ILE A 117 11.42 -18.38 12.08
C ILE A 117 10.90 -19.11 10.83
N LYS A 118 10.05 -20.13 11.01
CA LYS A 118 9.46 -20.86 9.87
C LYS A 118 8.44 -19.99 9.13
N LYS A 119 7.62 -19.24 9.85
CA LYS A 119 6.63 -18.32 9.26
C LYS A 119 7.28 -17.06 8.70
N ASP A 120 8.29 -16.52 9.38
CA ASP A 120 9.07 -15.36 8.94
C ASP A 120 9.76 -15.67 7.61
N LEU A 121 10.40 -16.84 7.52
CA LEU A 121 11.00 -17.34 6.29
C LEU A 121 9.97 -17.55 5.18
N LYS A 122 8.82 -18.15 5.50
CA LYS A 122 7.74 -18.32 4.52
C LYS A 122 7.27 -16.97 3.98
N ALA A 123 7.02 -15.99 4.85
CA ALA A 123 6.63 -14.65 4.44
C ALA A 123 7.69 -14.00 3.55
N ALA A 124 8.97 -14.17 3.89
CA ALA A 124 10.07 -13.68 3.08
C ALA A 124 10.10 -14.31 1.67
N LEU A 125 9.94 -15.63 1.57
CA LEU A 125 9.90 -16.35 0.30
C LEU A 125 8.70 -15.93 -0.57
N ASP A 126 7.51 -15.89 0.02
CA ASP A 126 6.29 -15.46 -0.66
C ASP A 126 6.42 -14.01 -1.18
N PHE A 127 7.03 -13.11 -0.39
CA PHE A 127 7.28 -11.73 -0.79
C PHE A 127 8.31 -11.63 -1.93
N ILE A 128 9.38 -12.44 -1.90
CA ILE A 128 10.38 -12.51 -2.97
C ILE A 128 9.74 -12.99 -4.27
N GLU A 129 8.94 -14.05 -4.21
CA GLU A 129 8.22 -14.59 -5.37
C GLU A 129 7.29 -13.53 -5.97
N TRP A 130 6.51 -12.84 -5.13
CA TRP A 130 5.66 -11.75 -5.58
C TRP A 130 6.47 -10.63 -6.25
N LYS A 131 7.56 -10.17 -5.64
CA LYS A 131 8.41 -9.10 -6.21
C LYS A 131 9.04 -9.47 -7.55
N GLN A 132 9.30 -10.75 -7.79
CA GLN A 132 9.83 -11.25 -9.05
C GLN A 132 8.75 -11.43 -10.13
N ASN A 133 7.48 -11.46 -9.74
CA ASN A 133 6.37 -11.64 -10.64
C ASN A 133 6.06 -10.32 -11.39
N ILE A 134 6.67 -10.15 -12.56
CA ILE A 134 6.49 -8.96 -13.42
C ILE A 134 5.01 -8.68 -13.76
N ASN A 135 4.18 -9.72 -13.84
CA ASN A 135 2.74 -9.55 -14.10
C ASN A 135 2.04 -8.79 -12.96
N MET A 136 2.57 -8.79 -11.74
CA MET A 136 1.97 -8.04 -10.62
C MET A 136 2.38 -6.57 -10.60
N HIS A 137 3.37 -6.19 -11.41
CA HIS A 137 3.99 -4.85 -11.42
C HIS A 137 3.86 -4.15 -12.78
N THR A 138 3.03 -4.69 -13.67
CA THR A 138 2.74 -4.14 -14.99
C THR A 138 1.25 -3.86 -15.12
N LEU A 139 0.90 -2.81 -15.85
CA LEU A 139 -0.49 -2.40 -16.02
C LEU A 139 -0.97 -2.77 -17.42
N ASP A 140 -1.72 -3.87 -17.52
CA ASP A 140 -2.38 -4.27 -18.78
C ASP A 140 -3.75 -3.60 -18.94
N GLU A 141 -4.33 -3.72 -20.14
CA GLU A 141 -5.60 -3.05 -20.46
C GLU A 141 -6.74 -3.48 -19.51
N LYS A 142 -6.85 -4.78 -19.19
CA LYS A 142 -7.92 -5.25 -18.29
C LYS A 142 -7.79 -4.67 -16.89
N SER A 143 -6.57 -4.63 -16.35
CA SER A 143 -6.32 -4.04 -15.04
C SER A 143 -6.54 -2.52 -15.06
N LEU A 144 -6.13 -1.84 -16.14
CA LEU A 144 -6.42 -0.42 -16.34
C LEU A 144 -7.93 -0.14 -16.35
N GLN A 145 -8.73 -0.99 -16.97
CA GLN A 145 -10.20 -0.84 -16.95
C GLN A 145 -10.79 -1.02 -15.55
N LEU A 146 -10.25 -1.92 -14.71
CA LEU A 146 -10.65 -2.03 -13.30
C LEU A 146 -10.27 -0.78 -12.49
N LEU A 147 -9.10 -0.18 -12.74
CA LEU A 147 -8.75 1.09 -12.09
C LEU A 147 -9.68 2.22 -12.53
N LYS A 148 -10.00 2.30 -13.83
CA LYS A 148 -10.94 3.29 -14.38
C LYS A 148 -12.38 3.10 -13.89
N SER A 149 -12.79 1.89 -13.53
CA SER A 149 -14.15 1.61 -13.05
C SER A 149 -14.43 2.15 -11.64
N GLY A 150 -13.38 2.55 -10.90
CA GLY A 150 -13.48 2.97 -9.52
C GLY A 150 -13.44 1.83 -8.51
N MET A 151 -12.98 0.64 -8.92
CA MET A 151 -12.76 -0.48 -7.98
C MET A 151 -11.87 -0.06 -6.81
N ILE A 152 -10.77 0.64 -7.10
CA ILE A 152 -9.88 1.22 -6.11
C ILE A 152 -9.49 2.63 -6.57
N TYR A 153 -9.50 3.59 -5.66
CA TYR A 153 -9.15 4.98 -5.96
C TYR A 153 -8.58 5.72 -4.75
N LEU A 154 -7.94 6.86 -5.04
CA LEU A 154 -7.26 7.70 -4.06
C LEU A 154 -8.05 8.99 -3.90
N LEU A 155 -8.31 9.39 -2.65
CA LEU A 155 -8.90 10.69 -2.37
C LEU A 155 -8.31 11.28 -1.11
N GLY A 156 -7.28 12.11 -1.28
CA GLY A 156 -6.75 12.95 -0.22
C GLY A 156 -5.79 12.25 0.75
N ARG A 157 -5.58 12.92 1.89
CA ARG A 157 -4.71 12.47 2.97
C ARG A 157 -5.37 12.67 4.33
N ASP A 158 -5.05 11.82 5.28
CA ASP A 158 -5.46 12.00 6.67
C ASP A 158 -4.71 13.17 7.35
N ASN A 159 -5.03 13.45 8.62
CA ASN A 159 -4.41 14.52 9.39
C ASN A 159 -2.89 14.38 9.61
N GLN A 160 -2.27 13.24 9.24
CA GLN A 160 -0.83 13.02 9.29
C GLN A 160 -0.25 12.69 7.91
N TYR A 161 -0.89 13.17 6.85
CA TYR A 161 -0.49 13.02 5.44
C TYR A 161 -0.54 11.60 4.88
N ARG A 162 -1.12 10.63 5.59
CA ARG A 162 -1.26 9.26 5.07
C ARG A 162 -2.28 9.26 3.93
N PRO A 163 -1.99 8.59 2.81
CA PRO A 163 -2.93 8.49 1.70
C PRO A 163 -4.21 7.74 2.11
N ILE A 164 -5.35 8.19 1.59
CA ILE A 164 -6.66 7.57 1.86
C ILE A 164 -7.10 6.82 0.61
N ILE A 165 -7.16 5.51 0.74
CA ILE A 165 -7.46 4.58 -0.35
C ILE A 165 -8.90 4.10 -0.17
N TYR A 166 -9.71 4.25 -1.20
CA TYR A 166 -11.06 3.74 -1.24
C TYR A 166 -11.10 2.47 -2.09
N LEU A 167 -11.77 1.43 -1.60
CA LEU A 167 -12.01 0.17 -2.30
C LEU A 167 -13.52 -0.08 -2.35
N ASP A 168 -14.10 -0.06 -3.54
CA ASP A 168 -15.52 -0.38 -3.76
C ASP A 168 -15.65 -1.85 -4.16
N CYS A 169 -16.07 -2.70 -3.21
CA CYS A 169 -16.24 -4.12 -3.44
C CYS A 169 -17.38 -4.43 -4.43
N THR A 170 -18.31 -3.51 -4.68
CA THR A 170 -19.40 -3.73 -5.65
C THR A 170 -18.90 -3.72 -7.10
N LYS A 171 -17.71 -3.17 -7.33
CA LYS A 171 -17.05 -3.16 -8.64
C LYS A 171 -16.19 -4.39 -8.91
N ILE A 172 -16.08 -5.30 -7.93
CA ILE A 172 -15.25 -6.50 -8.04
C ILE A 172 -16.14 -7.68 -8.44
N ASN A 173 -15.89 -8.25 -9.61
CA ASN A 173 -16.49 -9.51 -10.02
C ASN A 173 -15.40 -10.56 -10.26
N MET A 174 -15.11 -11.37 -9.23
CA MET A 174 -14.03 -12.36 -9.33
C MET A 174 -14.23 -13.40 -10.43
N LYS A 175 -15.47 -13.63 -10.90
CA LYS A 175 -15.74 -14.58 -11.99
C LYS A 175 -15.36 -13.99 -13.35
N SER A 176 -15.77 -12.74 -13.64
CA SER A 176 -15.52 -12.11 -14.94
C SER A 176 -14.14 -11.47 -15.02
N ASP A 177 -13.71 -10.81 -13.95
CA ASP A 177 -12.48 -10.02 -13.94
C ASP A 177 -11.26 -10.93 -13.79
N GLY A 178 -11.42 -12.03 -13.04
CA GLY A 178 -10.37 -12.98 -12.72
C GLY A 178 -9.48 -12.50 -11.57
N GLU A 179 -9.06 -13.45 -10.72
CA GLU A 179 -8.25 -13.18 -9.52
C GLU A 179 -6.93 -12.47 -9.85
N GLU A 180 -6.28 -12.86 -10.95
CA GLU A 180 -5.00 -12.26 -11.38
C GLU A 180 -5.15 -10.78 -11.77
N THR A 181 -6.18 -10.43 -12.55
CA THR A 181 -6.44 -9.04 -12.98
C THR A 181 -6.74 -8.15 -11.78
N ILE A 182 -7.55 -8.65 -10.83
CA ILE A 182 -7.87 -7.92 -9.59
C ILE A 182 -6.60 -7.70 -8.78
N MET A 183 -5.81 -8.76 -8.57
CA MET A 183 -4.56 -8.69 -7.82
C MET A 183 -3.56 -7.73 -8.46
N ARG A 184 -3.40 -7.78 -9.78
CA ARG A 184 -2.53 -6.88 -10.56
C ARG A 184 -2.95 -5.43 -10.43
N SER A 185 -4.25 -5.15 -10.58
CA SER A 185 -4.81 -3.80 -10.42
C SER A 185 -4.51 -3.23 -9.02
N LEU A 186 -4.78 -4.02 -7.98
CA LEU A 186 -4.46 -3.64 -6.60
C LEU A 186 -2.95 -3.42 -6.41
N CYS A 187 -2.11 -4.31 -6.95
CA CYS A 187 -0.67 -4.19 -6.79
C CYS A 187 -0.11 -2.93 -7.46
N VAL A 188 -0.45 -2.67 -8.72
CA VAL A 188 0.00 -1.46 -9.43
C VAL A 188 -0.45 -0.20 -8.69
N PHE A 189 -1.70 -0.18 -8.22
CA PHE A 189 -2.23 0.96 -7.47
C PHE A 189 -1.48 1.18 -6.14
N LEU A 190 -1.27 0.12 -5.35
CA LEU A 190 -0.59 0.23 -4.06
C LEU A 190 0.92 0.50 -4.20
N ASP A 191 1.58 -0.02 -5.24
CA ASP A 191 2.96 0.31 -5.58
C ASP A 191 3.10 1.80 -5.97
N MET A 192 2.13 2.37 -6.70
CA MET A 192 2.07 3.82 -6.97
C MET A 192 2.02 4.61 -5.66
N ILE A 193 1.13 4.24 -4.73
CA ILE A 193 1.02 4.90 -3.43
C ILE A 193 2.35 4.85 -2.66
N ARG A 194 2.97 3.67 -2.58
CA ARG A 194 4.27 3.51 -1.90
C ARG A 194 5.37 4.31 -2.55
N LYS A 195 5.42 4.34 -3.88
CA LYS A 195 6.48 5.02 -4.64
C LYS A 195 6.38 6.54 -4.51
N TYR A 196 5.17 7.09 -4.53
CA TYR A 196 4.98 8.54 -4.67
C TYR A 196 4.46 9.23 -3.41
N MET A 197 3.82 8.52 -2.48
CA MET A 197 3.18 9.15 -1.32
C MET A 197 3.83 8.79 0.02
N PHE A 198 4.69 7.76 0.07
CA PHE A 198 5.42 7.41 1.28
C PHE A 198 6.72 8.18 1.37
N LEU A 199 7.10 8.48 2.62
CA LEU A 199 8.36 9.10 2.96
C LEU A 199 8.86 8.46 4.25
N ASP A 200 10.04 7.86 4.17
CA ASP A 200 10.71 7.17 5.29
C ASP A 200 10.63 8.00 6.57
N TYR A 201 10.28 7.36 7.69
CA TYR A 201 9.97 7.94 9.00
C TYR A 201 8.63 8.70 9.08
N TYR A 202 8.30 9.54 8.10
CA TYR A 202 7.16 10.44 8.22
C TYR A 202 5.83 9.76 7.89
N VAL A 203 5.74 9.10 6.73
CA VAL A 203 4.54 8.41 6.24
C VAL A 203 4.95 7.08 5.61
N GLU A 204 4.66 5.98 6.31
CA GLU A 204 4.90 4.60 5.85
C GLU A 204 3.62 3.76 5.79
N ASN A 205 2.47 4.39 6.04
CA ASN A 205 1.19 3.71 6.15
C ASN A 205 0.08 4.49 5.43
N TRP A 206 -1.02 3.81 5.13
CA TRP A 206 -2.23 4.37 4.53
C TRP A 206 -3.46 4.13 5.41
N ILE A 207 -4.52 4.86 5.08
CA ILE A 207 -5.88 4.62 5.58
C ILE A 207 -6.67 3.98 4.45
N MET A 208 -7.43 2.92 4.76
CA MET A 208 -8.28 2.25 3.78
C MET A 208 -9.76 2.42 4.15
N VAL A 209 -10.59 2.78 3.17
CA VAL A 209 -12.04 2.85 3.29
C VAL A 209 -12.62 1.83 2.32
N ILE A 210 -13.23 0.77 2.83
CA ILE A 210 -13.79 -0.32 2.03
C ILE A 210 -15.30 -0.19 2.02
N ASP A 211 -15.90 0.07 0.86
CA ASP A 211 -17.34 -0.01 0.70
C ASP A 211 -17.76 -1.41 0.27
N THR A 212 -18.50 -2.10 1.14
CA THR A 212 -18.99 -3.45 0.85
C THR A 212 -20.31 -3.44 0.09
N GLY A 213 -20.97 -2.29 -0.07
CA GLY A 213 -22.25 -2.16 -0.79
C GLY A 213 -23.38 -3.06 -0.29
N GLY A 214 -23.33 -3.50 0.97
CA GLY A 214 -24.29 -4.45 1.52
C GLY A 214 -24.08 -5.90 1.08
N LEU A 215 -22.98 -6.23 0.38
CA LEU A 215 -22.65 -7.60 -0.03
C LEU A 215 -22.50 -8.51 1.21
N GLY A 216 -23.25 -9.62 1.23
CA GLY A 216 -23.10 -10.70 2.21
C GLY A 216 -22.04 -11.72 1.80
N VAL A 217 -21.53 -12.52 2.76
CA VAL A 217 -20.54 -13.61 2.49
C VAL A 217 -20.99 -14.57 1.42
N PHE A 218 -22.29 -14.84 1.32
CA PHE A 218 -22.83 -15.78 0.34
C PHE A 218 -22.65 -15.32 -1.11
N GLY A 219 -22.34 -14.04 -1.35
CA GLY A 219 -21.98 -13.51 -2.67
C GLY A 219 -20.47 -13.44 -2.93
N LEU A 220 -19.62 -13.68 -1.92
CA LEU A 220 -18.18 -13.53 -2.02
C LEU A 220 -17.51 -14.89 -2.31
N PRO A 221 -16.75 -15.03 -3.41
CA PRO A 221 -15.99 -16.24 -3.68
C PRO A 221 -14.81 -16.33 -2.71
N MET A 222 -15.03 -17.08 -1.61
CA MET A 222 -14.11 -17.16 -0.46
C MET A 222 -12.68 -17.56 -0.81
N LYS A 223 -12.48 -18.38 -1.85
CA LYS A 223 -11.14 -18.76 -2.32
C LYS A 223 -10.36 -17.55 -2.84
N GLY A 224 -10.96 -16.79 -3.77
CA GLY A 224 -10.33 -15.59 -4.32
C GLY A 224 -10.16 -14.51 -3.27
N LEU A 225 -11.12 -14.34 -2.36
CA LEU A 225 -10.98 -13.41 -1.23
C LEU A 225 -9.78 -13.78 -0.34
N LYS A 226 -9.62 -15.06 0.01
CA LYS A 226 -8.49 -15.54 0.82
C LYS A 226 -7.15 -15.32 0.11
N LEU A 227 -7.10 -15.52 -1.20
CA LEU A 227 -5.90 -15.26 -2.01
C LEU A 227 -5.54 -13.78 -2.03
N ILE A 228 -6.53 -12.90 -2.24
CA ILE A 228 -6.32 -11.44 -2.22
C ILE A 228 -5.88 -10.98 -0.85
N VAL A 229 -6.58 -11.35 0.22
CA VAL A 229 -6.22 -10.96 1.60
C VAL A 229 -4.84 -11.47 1.98
N GLY A 230 -4.54 -12.75 1.70
CA GLY A 230 -3.25 -13.35 2.02
C GLY A 230 -2.10 -12.70 1.26
N GLY A 231 -2.28 -12.46 -0.05
CA GLY A 231 -1.30 -11.75 -0.87
C GLY A 231 -1.06 -10.33 -0.35
N MET A 232 -2.12 -9.56 -0.08
CA MET A 232 -2.01 -8.18 0.39
C MET A 232 -1.35 -8.07 1.78
N GLN A 233 -1.64 -9.01 2.70
CA GLN A 233 -1.03 -9.05 4.03
C GLN A 233 0.50 -9.24 3.98
N ILE A 234 0.99 -10.00 3.00
CA ILE A 234 2.43 -10.26 2.83
C ILE A 234 3.07 -9.14 1.99
N ASN A 235 2.54 -8.89 0.80
CA ASN A 235 3.08 -7.94 -0.19
C ASN A 235 3.13 -6.50 0.33
N TYR A 236 2.17 -6.15 1.19
CA TYR A 236 2.03 -4.83 1.79
C TYR A 236 1.98 -4.93 3.32
N CYS A 237 2.79 -5.84 3.88
CA CYS A 237 2.90 -6.00 5.31
C CYS A 237 3.29 -4.68 6.00
N ALA A 238 2.62 -4.41 7.12
CA ALA A 238 2.81 -3.23 7.96
C ALA A 238 2.59 -1.85 7.30
N THR A 239 1.79 -1.76 6.24
CA THR A 239 1.43 -0.46 5.62
C THR A 239 0.02 0.03 5.94
N MET A 240 -0.81 -0.76 6.63
CA MET A 240 -2.16 -0.32 7.03
C MET A 240 -2.15 0.30 8.42
N ASP A 241 -2.55 1.58 8.55
CA ASP A 241 -2.75 2.24 9.84
C ASP A 241 -4.18 2.07 10.38
N LYS A 242 -5.18 2.24 9.50
CA LYS A 242 -6.60 2.11 9.81
C LYS A 242 -7.37 1.61 8.60
N MET A 243 -8.39 0.80 8.86
CA MET A 243 -9.36 0.37 7.86
C MET A 243 -10.77 0.66 8.35
N TYR A 244 -11.57 1.36 7.54
CA TYR A 244 -13.00 1.54 7.75
C TYR A 244 -13.74 0.63 6.77
N ILE A 245 -14.69 -0.16 7.27
CA ILE A 245 -15.54 -1.04 6.45
C ILE A 245 -16.95 -0.47 6.49
N LEU A 246 -17.42 0.00 5.34
CA LEU A 246 -18.68 0.70 5.15
C LEU A 246 -19.76 -0.22 4.57
N ASN A 247 -21.01 0.17 4.73
CA ASN A 247 -22.21 -0.55 4.27
C ASN A 247 -22.20 -2.05 4.58
N PRO A 248 -21.86 -2.49 5.80
CA PRO A 248 -21.82 -3.91 6.12
C PRO A 248 -23.18 -4.58 5.87
N SER A 249 -23.18 -5.80 5.32
CA SER A 249 -24.41 -6.56 5.15
C SER A 249 -25.15 -6.81 6.47
N PHE A 250 -26.47 -7.03 6.41
CA PHE A 250 -27.25 -7.33 7.63
C PHE A 250 -26.78 -8.63 8.32
N GLY A 251 -26.19 -9.57 7.56
CA GLY A 251 -25.53 -10.79 8.05
C GLY A 251 -24.03 -10.62 8.37
N LEU A 252 -23.54 -9.38 8.50
CA LEU A 252 -22.12 -9.16 8.71
C LEU A 252 -21.64 -9.67 10.07
N SER A 253 -22.49 -9.84 11.09
CA SER A 253 -22.07 -10.46 12.35
C SER A 253 -21.53 -11.89 12.14
N SER A 254 -22.21 -12.70 11.32
CA SER A 254 -21.75 -14.05 10.93
C SER A 254 -20.54 -14.00 10.00
N THR A 255 -20.50 -13.01 9.09
CA THR A 255 -19.38 -12.76 8.17
C THR A 255 -18.11 -12.36 8.90
N TRP A 256 -18.25 -11.49 9.89
CA TRP A 256 -17.16 -10.94 10.68
C TRP A 256 -16.49 -12.03 11.51
N SER A 257 -17.26 -13.00 12.03
CA SER A 257 -16.71 -14.18 12.70
C SER A 257 -15.82 -15.02 11.78
N VAL A 258 -16.17 -15.15 10.49
CA VAL A 258 -15.37 -15.86 9.47
C VAL A 258 -14.12 -15.04 9.11
N ILE A 259 -14.26 -13.74 8.87
CA ILE A 259 -13.16 -12.82 8.52
C ILE A 259 -12.12 -12.76 9.65
N LYS A 260 -12.56 -12.71 10.92
CA LYS A 260 -11.66 -12.75 12.09
C LYS A 260 -10.78 -14.00 12.15
N GLY A 261 -11.21 -15.12 11.55
CA GLY A 261 -10.41 -16.34 11.51
C GLY A 261 -9.19 -16.26 10.58
N PHE A 262 -9.16 -15.30 9.66
CA PHE A 262 -8.09 -15.14 8.66
C PHE A 262 -7.22 -13.91 8.87
N ILE A 263 -7.64 -12.99 9.74
CA ILE A 263 -6.96 -11.73 9.99
C ILE A 263 -6.29 -11.82 11.35
N ASP A 264 -5.03 -11.42 11.42
CA ASP A 264 -4.32 -11.41 12.71
C ASP A 264 -4.93 -10.39 13.68
N PRO A 265 -4.83 -10.62 15.01
CA PRO A 265 -5.45 -9.75 16.00
C PRO A 265 -5.06 -8.28 15.88
N GLU A 266 -3.80 -8.00 15.56
CA GLU A 266 -3.31 -6.62 15.40
C GLU A 266 -3.97 -5.91 14.21
N SER A 267 -4.17 -6.60 13.08
CA SER A 267 -4.89 -6.02 11.95
C SER A 267 -6.37 -5.82 12.26
N LEU A 268 -6.98 -6.68 13.09
CA LEU A 268 -8.37 -6.50 13.54
C LEU A 268 -8.56 -5.24 14.38
N GLU A 269 -7.59 -4.89 15.25
CA GLU A 269 -7.63 -3.65 16.05
C GLU A 269 -7.64 -2.38 15.18
N LYS A 270 -7.05 -2.48 13.98
CA LYS A 270 -7.02 -1.38 13.00
C LYS A 270 -8.33 -1.25 12.23
N MET A 271 -9.26 -2.20 12.35
CA MET A 271 -10.51 -2.22 11.60
C MET A 271 -11.67 -1.58 12.38
N SER A 272 -12.51 -0.83 11.67
CA SER A 272 -13.77 -0.30 12.19
C SER A 272 -14.87 -0.52 11.17
N VAL A 273 -15.84 -1.35 11.53
CA VAL A 273 -17.05 -1.57 10.74
C VAL A 273 -18.05 -0.48 11.09
N LEU A 274 -18.43 0.34 10.12
CA LEU A 274 -19.30 1.50 10.30
C LEU A 274 -20.62 1.30 9.55
N LYS A 275 -21.73 1.54 10.23
CA LYS A 275 -23.03 1.77 9.59
C LYS A 275 -23.11 3.21 9.09
N LYS A 276 -24.03 3.49 8.16
CA LYS A 276 -24.21 4.83 7.57
C LYS A 276 -24.31 5.96 8.62
N LYS A 277 -25.00 5.72 9.73
CA LYS A 277 -25.14 6.69 10.84
C LYS A 277 -23.84 6.97 11.62
N GLU A 278 -22.80 6.18 11.39
CA GLU A 278 -21.50 6.22 12.09
C GLU A 278 -20.37 6.71 11.16
N TYR A 279 -20.67 7.06 9.90
CA TYR A 279 -19.64 7.51 8.94
C TYR A 279 -18.91 8.78 9.39
N ASN A 280 -19.57 9.61 10.18
CA ASN A 280 -18.95 10.79 10.80
C ASN A 280 -17.73 10.44 11.67
N LEU A 281 -17.60 9.20 12.16
CA LEU A 281 -16.42 8.74 12.90
C LEU A 281 -15.14 8.77 12.05
N MET A 282 -15.25 8.65 10.71
CA MET A 282 -14.09 8.78 9.82
C MET A 282 -13.46 10.18 9.90
N GLN A 283 -14.28 11.21 10.17
CA GLN A 283 -13.83 12.60 10.26
C GLN A 283 -12.88 12.88 11.44
N GLN A 284 -12.78 11.94 12.39
CA GLN A 284 -11.80 12.01 13.48
C GLN A 284 -10.35 11.92 12.99
N ARG A 285 -10.13 11.33 11.81
CA ARG A 285 -8.79 11.15 11.24
C ARG A 285 -8.66 11.70 9.83
N ILE A 286 -9.74 11.63 9.05
CA ILE A 286 -9.78 12.07 7.66
C ILE A 286 -10.47 13.45 7.58
N PRO A 287 -9.84 14.50 7.03
CA PRO A 287 -10.51 15.76 6.74
C PRO A 287 -11.79 15.57 5.91
N ALA A 288 -12.89 16.23 6.26
CA ALA A 288 -14.19 16.06 5.59
C ALA A 288 -14.14 16.34 4.08
N ARG A 289 -13.30 17.30 3.64
CA ARG A 289 -13.00 17.58 2.22
C ARG A 289 -12.37 16.42 1.44
N TYR A 290 -11.94 15.35 2.10
CA TYR A 290 -11.38 14.13 1.49
C TYR A 290 -12.28 12.91 1.71
N ILE A 291 -13.53 13.15 2.12
CA ILE A 291 -14.58 12.15 2.22
C ILE A 291 -15.67 12.57 1.23
N GLU A 292 -16.11 11.64 0.39
CA GLU A 292 -17.22 11.88 -0.54
C GLU A 292 -18.55 12.10 0.20
N LYS A 293 -19.45 12.87 -0.40
CA LYS A 293 -20.78 13.15 0.16
C LYS A 293 -21.60 11.89 0.41
N LYS A 294 -21.51 10.88 -0.46
CA LYS A 294 -22.14 9.57 -0.23
C LYS A 294 -21.67 8.87 1.06
N TYR A 295 -20.48 9.22 1.53
CA TYR A 295 -19.89 8.76 2.79
C TYR A 295 -19.96 9.80 3.92
N GLY A 296 -20.77 10.85 3.77
CA GLY A 296 -21.00 11.87 4.81
C GLY A 296 -19.87 12.89 4.95
N GLY A 297 -19.07 13.08 3.91
CA GLY A 297 -18.08 14.15 3.82
C GLY A 297 -18.53 15.38 3.04
N GLU A 298 -17.55 16.18 2.63
CA GLU A 298 -17.76 17.44 1.90
C GLU A 298 -17.31 17.36 0.44
N HIS A 299 -16.52 16.35 0.07
CA HIS A 299 -16.06 16.19 -1.31
C HIS A 299 -17.21 15.72 -2.20
N GLU A 300 -17.36 16.29 -3.40
CA GLU A 300 -18.31 15.74 -4.38
C GLU A 300 -17.96 14.30 -4.74
N ASP A 301 -18.97 13.47 -4.99
CA ASP A 301 -18.73 12.08 -5.38
C ASP A 301 -17.94 12.06 -6.70
N ILE A 302 -16.78 11.40 -6.71
CA ILE A 302 -15.90 11.42 -7.88
C ILE A 302 -16.40 10.43 -8.93
N THR A 303 -16.22 10.80 -10.20
CA THR A 303 -16.62 9.96 -11.35
C THR A 303 -15.42 9.56 -12.23
N GLN A 304 -14.27 10.21 -12.01
CA GLN A 304 -12.99 9.86 -12.62
C GLN A 304 -12.07 9.29 -11.53
N TYR A 305 -11.64 8.05 -11.73
CA TYR A 305 -10.87 7.29 -10.73
C TYR A 305 -9.41 7.06 -11.14
N TRP A 306 -9.15 6.99 -12.46
CA TRP A 306 -7.81 6.77 -13.01
C TRP A 306 -7.55 7.64 -14.26
N PRO A 307 -6.39 8.33 -14.34
CA PRO A 307 -5.43 8.58 -13.27
C PRO A 307 -6.09 9.23 -12.04
N PRO A 308 -5.47 9.14 -10.83
CA PRO A 308 -6.01 9.79 -9.64
C PRO A 308 -6.25 11.28 -9.86
N VAL A 309 -7.34 11.82 -9.30
CA VAL A 309 -7.66 13.24 -9.39
C VAL A 309 -6.73 14.03 -8.47
N ASN A 310 -6.17 15.13 -8.97
CA ASN A 310 -5.37 16.03 -8.14
C ASN A 310 -6.29 16.85 -7.22
N VAL A 311 -6.29 16.50 -5.94
CA VAL A 311 -7.04 17.19 -4.86
C VAL A 311 -6.11 17.85 -3.83
N TYR A 312 -4.81 17.96 -4.13
CA TYR A 312 -3.79 18.36 -3.17
C TYR A 312 -3.33 19.80 -3.34
N CYS A 313 -2.98 20.18 -4.58
CA CYS A 313 -2.41 21.48 -4.87
C CYS A 313 -2.52 21.83 -6.36
N LYS A 314 -2.41 23.11 -6.68
CA LYS A 314 -2.38 23.64 -8.06
C LYS A 314 -0.97 23.50 -8.65
N GLU A 315 -0.84 23.56 -9.97
CA GLU A 315 0.47 23.40 -10.65
C GLU A 315 1.50 24.45 -10.18
N ASN A 316 1.06 25.69 -9.92
CA ASN A 316 1.94 26.75 -9.41
C ASN A 316 2.43 26.49 -7.96
N GLU A 317 1.79 25.57 -7.23
CA GLU A 317 2.14 25.16 -5.86
C GLU A 317 3.06 23.94 -5.83
N LYS A 318 3.48 23.40 -6.99
CA LYS A 318 4.39 22.25 -7.09
C LYS A 318 5.69 22.41 -6.29
N HIS A 319 6.16 23.65 -6.11
CA HIS A 319 7.34 23.98 -5.31
C HIS A 319 7.18 23.70 -3.80
N LEU A 320 5.94 23.55 -3.32
CA LEU A 320 5.59 23.17 -1.94
C LEU A 320 5.69 21.66 -1.71
N LEU A 321 5.78 20.86 -2.77
CA LEU A 321 5.96 19.40 -2.67
C LEU A 321 7.45 19.05 -2.56
N ILE A 322 7.71 17.90 -1.95
CA ILE A 322 9.05 17.32 -1.93
C ILE A 322 9.44 16.93 -3.37
N ASN A 323 10.69 17.21 -3.75
CA ASN A 323 11.19 16.82 -5.06
C ASN A 323 11.67 15.35 -5.03
N TYR A 324 11.40 14.59 -6.08
CA TYR A 324 11.93 13.22 -6.26
C TYR A 324 13.45 13.12 -6.02
N VAL A 325 14.21 14.15 -6.40
CA VAL A 325 15.66 14.20 -6.15
C VAL A 325 16.00 14.24 -4.66
N GLU A 326 15.19 14.91 -3.84
CA GLU A 326 15.36 14.95 -2.37
C GLU A 326 15.07 13.57 -1.77
N ILE A 327 13.99 12.90 -2.21
CA ILE A 327 13.63 11.53 -1.78
C ILE A 327 14.73 10.52 -2.13
N VAL A 328 15.27 10.57 -3.35
CA VAL A 328 16.31 9.63 -3.79
C VAL A 328 17.64 9.86 -3.07
N LYS A 329 18.02 11.11 -2.78
CA LYS A 329 19.22 11.42 -1.99
C LYS A 329 19.12 10.86 -0.57
N GLU A 330 17.97 11.02 0.08
CA GLU A 330 17.76 10.45 1.43
C GLU A 330 17.83 8.92 1.48
N ILE A 331 17.51 8.23 0.37
CA ILE A 331 17.59 6.77 0.26
C ILE A 331 19.03 6.30 0.02
N GLN A 332 19.89 7.12 -0.59
CA GLN A 332 21.26 6.75 -0.99
C GLN A 332 22.34 7.04 0.06
N ASP A 333 22.08 7.93 1.02
CA ASP A 333 23.04 8.31 2.06
C ASP A 333 23.08 7.36 3.28
N LYS A 334 22.58 6.11 3.14
CA LYS A 334 22.61 5.03 4.15
C LYS A 334 22.76 3.66 3.48
#